data_AF-A0A2M8PA04-F1
#
_entry.id   AF-A0A2M8PA04-F1
#
_cell.length_a   1.000
_cell.length_b   1.000
_cell.length_c   1.000
_cell.angle_alpha   90.00
_cell.angle_beta   90.00
_cell.angle_gamma   90.00
#
_symmetry.space_group_name_H-M   'P 1'
#
loop_
_entity.id
_entity.type
_entity.pdbx_description
1 polymer ?
#
loop_
_entity_poly.entity_id
_entity_poly.type
_entity_poly.pdbx_seq_one_letter_code
_entity_poly.pdbx_strand_id
1 'polypeptide(L)'
;MATQTLITGAVLIGAIALFIWDRLRVDLVALLVLIALLGTGVITESEALAGFSNRTVISIGALFIVGGAVFQTGLADQIANRILKIGGTSYTRLLLVLMLFVALMSAFISSTGVVALLLPSIIRLAAKARLAPSRL
;
A
#
# COMPACT_ATOMS: atom_id res chain seq x y z
N MET A 1 25.26 11.60 -23.44
CA MET A 1 23.85 11.72 -23.86
C MET A 1 23.31 10.40 -24.43
N ALA A 2 23.55 10.03 -25.70
CA ALA A 2 22.91 8.84 -26.30
C ALA A 2 23.22 7.50 -25.58
N THR A 3 24.47 7.29 -25.15
CA THR A 3 24.88 6.06 -24.43
C THR A 3 24.20 5.93 -23.06
N GLN A 4 24.05 7.03 -22.32
CA GLN A 4 23.36 7.02 -21.02
C GLN A 4 21.88 6.73 -21.20
N THR A 5 21.22 7.32 -22.20
CA THR A 5 19.81 7.04 -22.51
C THR A 5 19.57 5.58 -22.88
N LEU A 6 20.49 4.96 -23.65
CA LEU A 6 20.43 3.55 -24.00
C LEU A 6 20.60 2.63 -22.78
N ILE A 7 21.55 2.93 -21.90
CA ILE A 7 21.78 2.15 -20.67
C ILE A 7 20.55 2.23 -19.76
N THR A 8 20.03 3.44 -19.51
CA THR A 8 18.82 3.62 -18.70
C THR A 8 17.63 2.88 -19.33
N GLY A 9 17.48 2.94 -20.66
CA GLY A 9 16.43 2.22 -21.38
C GLY A 9 16.54 0.70 -21.24
N ALA A 10 17.75 0.15 -21.35
CA ALA A 10 17.99 -1.28 -21.17
C ALA A 10 17.68 -1.74 -19.73
N VAL A 11 18.12 -0.97 -18.72
CA VAL A 11 17.81 -1.24 -17.31
C VAL A 11 16.31 -1.17 -17.05
N LEU A 12 15.61 -0.20 -17.64
CA LEU A 12 14.16 -0.04 -17.50
C LEU A 12 13.40 -1.22 -18.12
N ILE A 13 13.77 -1.66 -19.32
CA ILE A 13 13.20 -2.85 -19.95
C ILE A 13 13.47 -4.10 -19.10
N GLY A 14 14.69 -4.22 -18.57
CA GLY A 14 15.05 -5.29 -17.64
C GLY A 14 14.15 -5.29 -16.39
N ALA A 15 13.96 -4.13 -15.76
CA ALA A 15 13.09 -3.96 -14.60
C ALA A 15 11.63 -4.35 -14.90
N ILE A 16 11.11 -3.95 -16.06
CA ILE A 16 9.76 -4.32 -16.50
C ILE A 16 9.66 -5.83 -16.71
N ALA A 17 10.63 -6.47 -17.35
CA ALA A 17 10.65 -7.91 -17.53
C ALA A 17 10.70 -8.65 -16.18
N LEU A 18 11.50 -8.15 -15.23
CA LEU A 18 11.58 -8.66 -13.85
C LEU A 18 10.25 -8.53 -13.11
N PHE A 19 9.53 -7.41 -13.29
CA PHE A 19 8.18 -7.23 -12.73
C PHE A 19 7.15 -8.15 -13.37
N ILE A 20 7.19 -8.37 -14.67
CA ILE A 20 6.28 -9.31 -15.36
C ILE A 20 6.53 -10.75 -14.89
N TRP A 21 7.78 -11.10 -14.58
CA TRP A 21 8.12 -12.43 -14.09
C TRP A 21 7.58 -12.69 -12.67
N ASP A 22 7.39 -11.65 -11.86
CA ASP A 22 6.85 -11.69 -10.48
C ASP A 22 7.52 -12.72 -9.52
N ARG A 23 8.71 -13.23 -9.88
CA ARG A 23 9.46 -14.17 -9.03
C ARG A 23 10.25 -13.50 -7.93
N LEU A 24 10.66 -12.25 -8.17
CA LEU A 24 11.48 -11.50 -7.24
C LEU A 24 10.61 -10.47 -6.54
N ARG A 25 10.85 -10.32 -5.24
CA ARG A 25 10.22 -9.26 -4.45
C ARG A 25 10.50 -7.92 -5.10
N VAL A 26 9.49 -7.06 -5.16
CA VAL A 26 9.57 -5.71 -5.72
C VAL A 26 10.75 -4.92 -5.12
N ASP A 27 10.97 -5.08 -3.80
CA ASP A 27 12.09 -4.48 -3.07
C ASP A 27 13.46 -4.88 -3.65
N LEU A 28 13.61 -6.16 -4.03
CA LEU A 28 14.86 -6.69 -4.60
C LEU A 28 15.07 -6.18 -6.03
N VAL A 29 14.01 -6.12 -6.83
CA VAL A 29 14.08 -5.56 -8.19
C VAL A 29 14.51 -4.10 -8.14
N ALA A 30 13.95 -3.31 -7.22
CA ALA A 30 14.33 -1.91 -7.03
C ALA A 30 15.81 -1.76 -6.65
N LEU A 31 16.32 -2.61 -5.75
CA LEU A 31 17.72 -2.61 -5.34
C LEU A 31 18.66 -2.99 -6.51
N LEU A 32 18.29 -4.00 -7.30
CA LEU A 32 19.05 -4.41 -8.48
C LEU A 32 19.14 -3.29 -9.53
N VAL A 33 18.04 -2.58 -9.77
CA VAL A 33 18.02 -1.42 -10.67
C VAL A 33 18.92 -0.30 -10.15
N LEU A 34 18.86 0.00 -8.85
CA LEU A 34 19.72 1.01 -8.23
C LEU A 34 21.21 0.66 -8.38
N ILE A 35 21.58 -0.59 -8.08
CA ILE A 35 22.95 -1.10 -8.23
C ILE A 35 23.40 -1.07 -9.69
N ALA A 36 22.52 -1.45 -10.63
CA ALA A 36 22.85 -1.45 -12.05
C ALA A 36 23.10 -0.02 -12.58
N LEU A 37 22.29 0.96 -12.18
CA LEU A 37 22.45 2.36 -12.58
C LEU A 37 23.70 3.01 -11.96
N LEU A 38 23.98 2.70 -10.70
CA LEU A 38 25.16 3.20 -9.99
C LEU A 38 26.44 2.56 -10.54
N GLY A 39 26.42 1.24 -10.78
CA GLY A 39 27.54 0.49 -11.36
C GLY A 39 27.85 0.83 -12.82
N THR A 40 26.87 1.34 -13.56
CA THR A 40 27.08 1.85 -14.94
C THR A 40 27.47 3.33 -14.97
N GLY A 41 27.55 4.01 -13.82
CA GLY A 41 27.92 5.43 -13.72
C GLY A 41 26.89 6.37 -14.35
N VAL A 42 25.65 5.90 -14.55
CA VAL A 42 24.55 6.71 -15.08
C VAL A 42 24.04 7.70 -14.04
N ILE A 43 24.07 7.29 -12.77
CA ILE A 43 23.72 8.12 -11.61
C ILE A 43 24.88 8.17 -10.62
N THR A 44 25.01 9.30 -9.93
CA THR A 44 25.95 9.50 -8.82
C THR A 44 25.43 8.90 -7.52
N GLU A 45 26.29 8.74 -6.50
CA GLU A 45 25.90 8.25 -5.17
C GLU A 45 24.87 9.17 -4.51
N SER A 46 25.01 10.48 -4.73
CA SER A 46 24.06 11.49 -4.25
C SER A 46 22.68 11.31 -4.87
N GLU A 47 22.62 11.09 -6.19
CA GLU A 47 21.35 10.88 -6.91
C GLU A 47 20.68 9.57 -6.54
N ALA A 48 21.47 8.50 -6.31
CA ALA A 48 20.96 7.23 -5.81
C ALA A 48 20.31 7.38 -4.42
N LEU A 49 20.90 8.20 -3.55
CA LEU A 49 20.37 8.44 -2.20
C LEU A 49 19.26 9.49 -2.15
N ALA A 50 19.15 10.37 -3.16
CA ALA A 50 18.15 11.43 -3.22
C ALA A 50 16.70 10.91 -3.18
N GLY A 51 16.47 9.67 -3.66
CA GLY A 51 15.18 8.99 -3.58
C GLY A 51 14.72 8.75 -2.14
N PHE A 52 15.64 8.50 -1.20
CA PHE A 52 15.30 8.26 0.22
C PHE A 52 14.93 9.53 0.97
N SER A 53 15.49 10.68 0.58
CA SER A 53 15.12 11.99 1.12
C SER A 53 13.86 12.59 0.47
N ASN A 54 13.20 11.84 -0.42
CA ASN A 54 12.02 12.33 -1.11
C ASN A 54 10.86 12.52 -0.12
N ARG A 55 10.24 13.70 -0.16
CA ARG A 55 9.09 14.06 0.68
C ARG A 55 7.96 13.02 0.60
N THR A 56 7.72 12.43 -0.56
CA THR A 56 6.72 11.38 -0.76
C THR A 56 7.06 10.12 0.02
N VAL A 57 8.32 9.67 -0.01
CA VAL A 57 8.79 8.48 0.73
C VAL A 57 8.64 8.69 2.23
N ILE A 58 9.04 9.86 2.74
CA ILE A 58 8.89 10.22 4.15
C ILE A 58 7.40 10.28 4.53
N SER A 59 6.54 10.80 3.66
CA SER A 59 5.09 10.86 3.90
C SER A 59 4.45 9.47 3.98
N ILE A 60 4.86 8.54 3.10
CA ILE A 60 4.42 7.14 3.15
C ILE A 60 4.91 6.47 4.45
N GLY A 61 6.15 6.73 4.86
CA GLY A 61 6.68 6.23 6.13
C GLY A 61 5.88 6.72 7.34
N ALA A 62 5.61 8.02 7.42
CA ALA A 62 4.78 8.61 8.47
C ALA A 62 3.37 8.01 8.48
N LEU A 63 2.80 7.74 7.30
CA LEU A 63 1.49 7.12 7.17
C LEU A 63 1.44 5.68 7.69
N PHE A 64 2.48 4.89 7.44
CA PHE A 64 2.58 3.54 8.03
C PHE A 64 2.66 3.59 9.55
N ILE A 65 3.36 4.57 10.13
CA ILE A 65 3.41 4.79 11.59
C ILE A 65 2.02 5.11 12.13
N VAL A 66 1.31 6.06 11.51
CA VAL A 66 -0.05 6.44 11.91
C VAL A 66 -1.01 5.26 11.78
N GLY A 67 -0.96 4.53 10.66
CA GLY A 67 -1.74 3.32 10.46
C GLY A 67 -1.48 2.29 11.55
N GLY A 68 -0.21 2.02 11.87
CA GLY A 68 0.20 1.13 12.95
C GLY A 68 -0.32 1.56 14.34
N ALA A 69 -0.32 2.86 14.62
CA ALA A 69 -0.87 3.41 15.86
C ALA A 69 -2.40 3.19 15.97
N VAL A 70 -3.14 3.35 14.87
CA VAL A 70 -4.59 3.09 14.82
C VAL A 70 -4.92 1.62 15.12
N PHE A 71 -4.09 0.68 14.68
CA PHE A 71 -4.22 -0.74 15.06
C PHE A 71 -3.91 -0.98 16.53
N GLN A 72 -2.75 -0.51 17.01
CA GLN A 72 -2.29 -0.80 18.38
C GLN A 72 -3.21 -0.20 19.45
N THR A 73 -3.82 0.94 19.15
CA THR A 73 -4.79 1.59 20.06
C THR A 73 -6.17 0.94 20.06
N GLY A 74 -6.43 -0.03 19.16
CA GLY A 74 -7.76 -0.62 18.98
C GLY A 74 -8.81 0.34 18.42
N LEU A 75 -8.40 1.51 17.93
CA LEU A 75 -9.29 2.49 17.29
C LEU A 75 -9.98 1.85 16.08
N ALA A 76 -9.26 1.02 15.31
CA ALA A 76 -9.82 0.27 14.19
C ALA A 76 -11.04 -0.59 14.60
N ASP A 77 -10.95 -1.30 15.73
CA ASP A 77 -12.03 -2.14 16.24
C ASP A 77 -13.20 -1.30 16.80
N GLN A 78 -12.91 -0.16 17.43
CA GLN A 78 -13.96 0.77 17.87
C GLN A 78 -14.75 1.33 16.69
N ILE A 79 -14.05 1.73 15.64
CA ILE A 79 -14.64 2.24 14.39
C ILE A 79 -15.48 1.14 13.73
N ALA A 80 -14.96 -0.09 13.61
CA ALA A 80 -15.70 -1.21 13.04
C ALA A 80 -16.99 -1.51 13.83
N ASN A 81 -16.94 -1.47 15.17
CA ASN A 81 -18.13 -1.63 16.01
C ASN A 81 -19.13 -0.45 15.88
N ARG A 82 -18.66 0.77 15.58
CA ARG A 82 -19.56 1.89 15.26
C ARG A 82 -20.22 1.73 13.89
N ILE A 83 -19.46 1.30 12.88
CA ILE A 83 -19.98 0.97 11.55
C ILE A 83 -21.09 -0.08 11.65
N LEU A 84 -20.89 -1.12 12.47
CA LEU A 84 -21.91 -2.11 12.81
C LEU A 84 -23.21 -1.52 13.34
N LYS A 85 -23.11 -0.62 14.33
CA LYS A 85 -24.28 0.01 14.96
C LYS A 85 -25.05 0.88 13.96
N ILE A 86 -24.35 1.55 13.05
CA ILE A 86 -24.95 2.43 12.03
C ILE A 86 -25.53 1.62 10.86
N GLY A 87 -24.81 0.60 10.42
CA GLY A 87 -25.21 -0.30 9.32
C GLY A 87 -26.42 -1.17 9.67
N GLY A 88 -26.57 -1.54 10.95
CA GLY A 88 -27.66 -2.37 11.44
C GLY A 88 -27.61 -3.79 10.86
N THR A 89 -28.78 -4.38 10.61
CA THR A 89 -28.91 -5.75 10.08
C THR A 89 -28.98 -5.82 8.54
N SER A 90 -29.08 -4.67 7.86
CA SER A 90 -29.20 -4.62 6.40
C SER A 90 -27.83 -4.66 5.73
N TYR A 91 -27.58 -5.71 4.95
CA TYR A 91 -26.35 -5.92 4.20
C TYR A 91 -25.99 -4.71 3.31
N THR A 92 -26.96 -4.19 2.55
CA THR A 92 -26.72 -3.06 1.63
C THR A 92 -26.31 -1.79 2.36
N ARG A 93 -26.91 -1.53 3.53
CA ARG A 93 -26.57 -0.36 4.36
C ARG A 93 -25.20 -0.53 5.01
N LEU A 94 -24.88 -1.73 5.49
CA LEU A 94 -23.56 -2.03 6.08
C LEU A 94 -22.44 -1.88 5.04
N LEU A 95 -22.64 -2.42 3.83
CA LEU A 95 -21.70 -2.29 2.72
C LEU A 95 -21.49 -0.81 2.35
N LEU A 96 -22.56 -0.02 2.21
CA LEU A 96 -22.48 1.41 1.89
C LEU A 96 -21.69 2.21 2.94
N VAL A 97 -21.96 1.97 4.23
CA VAL A 97 -21.25 2.66 5.33
C VAL A 97 -19.77 2.25 5.34
N LEU A 98 -19.47 0.97 5.10
CA LEU A 98 -18.10 0.48 5.00
C LEU A 98 -17.37 1.09 3.80
N MET A 99 -17.98 1.12 2.62
CA MET A 99 -17.40 1.72 1.42
C MET A 99 -17.14 3.22 1.61
N LEU A 100 -18.06 3.95 2.22
CA LEU A 100 -17.89 5.38 2.51
C LEU A 100 -16.74 5.61 3.50
N PHE A 101 -16.65 4.76 4.53
CA PHE A 101 -15.57 4.83 5.51
C PHE A 101 -14.20 4.51 4.88
N VAL A 102 -14.11 3.44 4.09
CA VAL A 102 -12.91 3.05 3.35
C VAL A 102 -12.50 4.16 2.38
N ALA A 103 -13.44 4.76 1.65
CA ALA A 103 -13.16 5.87 0.73
C ALA A 103 -12.59 7.09 1.47
N LEU A 104 -13.15 7.44 2.63
CA LEU A 104 -12.64 8.53 3.46
C LEU A 104 -11.23 8.23 4.00
N MET A 105 -10.98 6.98 4.43
CA MET A 105 -9.67 6.55 4.93
C MET A 105 -8.64 6.40 3.82
N SER A 106 -9.03 6.02 2.60
CA SER A 106 -8.13 5.87 1.46
C SER A 106 -7.55 7.21 0.97
N ALA A 107 -8.09 8.35 1.41
CA ALA A 107 -7.50 9.66 1.20
C ALA A 107 -6.27 9.91 2.11
N PHE A 108 -6.19 9.20 3.23
CA PHE A 108 -5.09 9.32 4.19
C PHE A 108 -4.14 8.14 4.09
N ILE A 109 -4.66 6.92 3.99
CA ILE A 109 -3.93 5.65 3.96
C ILE A 109 -3.88 5.11 2.53
N SER A 110 -2.77 4.47 2.12
CA SER A 110 -2.71 3.81 0.81
C SER A 110 -3.81 2.76 0.70
N SER A 111 -4.39 2.58 -0.49
CA SER A 111 -5.48 1.62 -0.73
C SER A 111 -5.14 0.21 -0.23
N THR A 112 -3.88 -0.22 -0.38
CA THR A 112 -3.37 -1.49 0.16
C THR A 112 -3.33 -1.50 1.69
N GLY A 113 -2.92 -0.40 2.34
CA GLY A 113 -2.85 -0.28 3.79
C GLY A 113 -4.23 -0.28 4.47
N VAL A 114 -5.23 0.37 3.84
CA VAL A 114 -6.61 0.36 4.35
C VAL A 114 -7.20 -1.04 4.33
N VAL A 115 -7.00 -1.80 3.26
CA VAL A 115 -7.49 -3.18 3.16
C VAL A 115 -6.80 -4.07 4.18
N ALA A 116 -5.47 -3.99 4.32
CA ALA A 116 -4.76 -4.76 5.34
C ALA A 116 -5.25 -4.45 6.77
N LEU A 117 -5.67 -3.20 7.01
CA LEU A 117 -6.24 -2.74 8.27
C LEU A 117 -7.65 -3.21 8.55
N LEU A 118 -8.50 -3.13 7.55
CA LEU A 118 -9.92 -3.39 7.75
C LEU A 118 -10.28 -4.84 7.49
N LEU A 119 -9.53 -5.60 6.70
CA LEU A 119 -9.83 -7.00 6.40
C LEU A 119 -10.07 -7.88 7.65
N PRO A 120 -9.19 -7.89 8.68
CA PRO A 120 -9.46 -8.69 9.89
C PRO A 120 -10.70 -8.20 10.63
N SER A 121 -10.98 -6.89 10.64
CA SER A 121 -12.17 -6.33 11.27
C SER A 121 -13.44 -6.61 10.46
N ILE A 122 -13.36 -6.64 9.12
CA ILE A 122 -14.44 -7.00 8.19
C ILE A 122 -14.77 -8.49 8.28
N ILE A 123 -13.77 -9.36 8.43
CA ILE A 123 -13.99 -10.79 8.65
C ILE A 123 -14.73 -11.03 9.98
N ARG A 124 -14.32 -10.33 11.06
CA ARG A 124 -15.03 -10.37 12.35
C ARG A 124 -16.44 -9.78 12.27
N LEU A 125 -16.60 -8.73 11.46
CA LEU A 125 -17.89 -8.09 11.18
C LEU A 125 -18.85 -9.04 10.47
N ALA A 126 -18.40 -9.69 9.40
CA ALA A 126 -19.15 -10.69 8.65
C ALA A 126 -19.57 -11.84 9.57
N ALA A 127 -18.67 -12.33 10.42
CA ALA A 127 -18.96 -13.36 11.42
C ALA A 127 -20.05 -12.91 12.42
N LYS A 128 -19.97 -11.69 12.96
CA LYS A 128 -20.98 -11.14 13.89
C LYS A 128 -22.34 -10.91 13.21
N ALA A 129 -22.35 -10.51 11.95
CA ALA A 129 -23.55 -10.27 11.17
C ALA A 129 -24.15 -11.56 10.55
N ARG A 130 -23.54 -12.74 10.79
CA ARG A 130 -23.89 -14.04 10.16
C ARG A 130 -23.90 -13.98 8.62
N LEU A 131 -23.04 -13.15 8.05
CA LEU A 131 -22.86 -13.03 6.60
C LEU A 131 -21.56 -13.74 6.18
N ALA A 132 -21.56 -14.32 4.99
CA ALA A 132 -20.33 -14.89 4.43
C ALA A 132 -19.32 -13.75 4.18
N PRO A 133 -18.05 -13.87 4.65
CA PRO A 133 -17.01 -12.86 4.41
C PRO A 133 -16.80 -12.58 2.92
N SER A 134 -17.05 -13.56 2.04
CA SER A 134 -16.94 -13.43 0.58
C SER A 134 -18.01 -12.53 -0.05
N ARG A 135 -18.98 -12.04 0.72
CA ARG A 135 -19.98 -11.07 0.26
C ARG A 135 -19.64 -9.64 0.70
N LEU A 136 -18.68 -9.41 1.58
CA LEU A 136 -18.29 -8.06 2.04
C LEU A 136 -16.89 -7.71 1.54
#